data_AF-A0A955SJ01-F1
#
_entry.id   AF-A0A955SJ01-F1
#
_cell.length_a   1.000
_cell.length_b   1.000
_cell.length_c   1.000
_cell.angle_alpha   90.00
_cell.angle_beta   90.00
_cell.angle_gamma   90.00
#
_symmetry.space_group_name_H-M   'P 1'
#
loop_
_entity.id
_entity.type
_entity.pdbx_description
1 polymer ?
#
loop_
_entity_poly.entity_id
_entity_poly.type
_entity_poly.pdbx_seq_one_letter_code
_entity_poly.pdbx_strand_id
1 'polypeptide(L)'
;MMRRNLLAGISMISLFLPSIASATEAAGPPMVELSSTLNFTAPDGSELSVTAGIYSVEQPTGMNLRLVAELALVTREILATTFTHEETLTAPLAFVVREKEQGDTVHLLFLLPDGKGFDAVGQADGVHTRGGNVHFRQKSQYTGVVMQQSRIQLDTDRQRRATMQGDITKREKELKELQQKAEEASDSDSLSVYLGALFGDDPGAGTTKPKMKLQRCDICKVLQKR
;
A
#
# COMPACT_ATOMS: atom_id res chain seq x y z
N MET A 1 39.31 49.18 52.20
CA MET A 1 38.19 48.24 52.44
C MET A 1 37.49 48.01 51.10
N MET A 2 37.98 47.17 50.18
CA MET A 2 37.82 45.71 50.05
C MET A 2 36.40 45.19 50.31
N ARG A 3 35.71 44.78 49.22
CA ARG A 3 34.99 43.49 49.10
C ARG A 3 34.67 43.19 47.62
N ARG A 4 35.32 42.13 47.14
CA ARG A 4 35.10 41.35 45.90
C ARG A 4 33.86 40.47 46.09
N ASN A 5 33.13 40.15 45.00
CA ASN A 5 32.25 38.97 44.79
C ASN A 5 31.86 39.02 43.29
N LEU A 6 32.26 38.18 42.33
CA LEU A 6 32.37 36.71 42.17
C LEU A 6 31.01 35.98 42.19
N LEU A 7 30.42 35.81 41.00
CA LEU A 7 29.37 34.84 40.65
C LEU A 7 29.49 34.61 39.14
N ALA A 8 30.34 33.66 38.70
CA ALA A 8 30.05 32.22 38.57
C ALA A 8 28.92 31.97 37.56
N GLY A 9 29.33 31.71 36.32
CA GLY A 9 28.46 31.50 35.16
C GLY A 9 27.74 30.15 35.20
N ILE A 10 26.47 30.18 34.80
CA ILE A 10 25.68 28.99 34.47
C ILE A 10 25.65 28.94 32.95
N SER A 11 26.62 28.22 32.39
CA SER A 11 26.65 27.84 30.97
C SER A 11 25.50 26.87 30.74
N MET A 12 24.40 27.39 30.22
CA MET A 12 23.20 26.65 29.85
C MET A 12 23.54 25.75 28.64
N ILE A 13 23.88 24.49 28.92
CA ILE A 13 24.15 23.47 27.90
C ILE A 13 22.81 23.15 27.24
N SER A 14 22.53 23.79 26.10
CA SER A 14 21.45 23.41 25.18
C SER A 14 21.79 22.04 24.60
N LEU A 15 21.19 21.00 25.19
CA LEU A 15 21.18 19.65 24.64
C LEU A 15 20.50 19.70 23.26
N PHE A 16 21.32 19.66 22.22
CA PHE A 16 20.89 19.36 20.85
C PHE A 16 20.36 17.91 20.84
N LEU A 17 19.07 17.75 21.08
CA LEU A 17 18.37 16.50 20.78
C LEU A 17 18.31 16.38 19.25
N PRO A 18 18.91 15.34 18.64
CA PRO A 18 18.69 15.07 17.23
C PRO A 18 17.20 14.76 17.06
N SER A 19 16.49 15.64 16.35
CA SER A 19 15.12 15.38 15.93
C SER A 19 15.17 14.19 14.98
N ILE A 20 14.89 13.00 15.50
CA ILE A 20 14.63 11.81 14.68
C ILE A 20 13.32 12.13 13.97
N ALA A 21 13.44 12.73 12.79
CA ALA A 21 12.34 12.82 11.86
C ALA A 21 12.03 11.38 11.45
N SER A 22 11.08 10.76 12.16
CA SER A 22 10.39 9.59 11.63
C SER A 22 9.88 10.01 10.27
N ALA A 23 10.49 9.47 9.21
CA ALA A 23 9.93 9.52 7.89
C ALA A 23 8.63 8.72 7.96
N THR A 24 7.55 9.41 8.36
CA THR A 24 6.20 8.93 8.17
C THR A 24 6.07 8.82 6.66
N GLU A 25 6.30 7.62 6.16
CA GLU A 25 6.00 7.24 4.79
C GLU A 25 4.56 7.66 4.55
N ALA A 26 4.39 8.76 3.81
CA ALA A 26 3.10 9.39 3.61
C ALA A 26 2.24 8.35 2.92
N ALA A 27 1.30 7.75 3.65
CA ALA A 27 0.34 6.83 3.09
C ALA A 27 -0.28 7.51 1.88
N GLY A 28 -0.12 6.88 0.71
CA GLY A 28 -0.64 7.43 -0.54
C GLY A 28 -2.14 7.73 -0.43
N PRO A 29 -2.67 8.64 -1.27
CA PRO A 29 -4.09 8.95 -1.25
C PRO A 29 -4.92 7.67 -1.50
N PRO A 30 -6.02 7.47 -0.77
CA PRO A 30 -6.77 6.23 -0.85
C PRO A 30 -7.38 6.04 -2.25
N MET A 31 -7.36 4.81 -2.72
CA MET A 31 -7.89 4.42 -4.02
C MET A 31 -9.26 3.78 -3.88
N VAL A 32 -10.12 4.03 -4.86
CA VAL A 32 -11.47 3.48 -4.95
C VAL A 32 -11.73 2.94 -6.35
N GLU A 33 -12.35 1.77 -6.44
CA GLU A 33 -12.75 1.16 -7.70
C GLU A 33 -14.24 1.41 -7.97
N LEU A 34 -14.54 2.00 -9.13
CA LEU A 34 -15.89 2.19 -9.63
C LEU A 34 -16.18 1.12 -10.69
N SER A 35 -17.14 0.25 -10.43
CA SER A 35 -17.49 -0.87 -11.33
C SER A 35 -18.43 -0.48 -12.48
N SER A 36 -19.02 0.71 -12.45
CA SER A 36 -19.91 1.23 -13.50
C SER A 36 -19.75 2.74 -13.61
N THR A 37 -20.25 3.32 -14.70
CA THR A 37 -20.37 4.78 -14.82
C THR A 37 -21.36 5.29 -13.77
N LEU A 38 -20.96 6.34 -13.06
CA LEU A 38 -21.75 7.00 -12.02
C LEU A 38 -21.89 8.48 -12.35
N ASN A 39 -23.08 9.03 -12.17
CA ASN A 39 -23.33 10.46 -12.25
C ASN A 39 -23.31 11.07 -10.86
N PHE A 40 -22.49 12.08 -10.66
CA PHE A 40 -22.37 12.86 -9.43
C PHE A 40 -22.77 14.31 -9.68
N THR A 41 -23.01 15.06 -8.62
CA THR A 41 -23.19 16.52 -8.69
C THR A 41 -21.82 17.19 -8.65
N ALA A 42 -21.50 18.05 -9.62
CA ALA A 42 -20.32 18.88 -9.62
C ALA A 42 -20.48 20.08 -8.65
N PRO A 43 -19.38 20.78 -8.27
CA PRO A 43 -19.45 21.94 -7.37
C PRO A 43 -20.32 23.11 -7.87
N ASP A 44 -20.52 23.22 -9.18
CA ASP A 44 -21.40 24.21 -9.81
C ASP A 44 -22.88 23.77 -9.86
N GLY A 45 -23.19 22.58 -9.33
CA GLY A 45 -24.52 21.98 -9.36
C GLY A 45 -24.87 21.26 -10.65
N SER A 46 -23.97 21.21 -11.64
CA SER A 46 -24.17 20.44 -12.86
C SER A 46 -23.99 18.93 -12.61
N GLU A 47 -24.50 18.11 -13.52
CA GLU A 47 -24.32 16.66 -13.47
C GLU A 47 -22.99 16.27 -14.14
N LEU A 48 -22.19 15.46 -13.44
CA LEU A 48 -20.88 15.01 -13.86
C LEU A 48 -20.84 13.49 -13.94
N SER A 49 -20.68 12.96 -15.14
CA SER A 49 -20.51 11.54 -15.38
C SER A 49 -19.06 11.11 -15.17
N VAL A 50 -18.85 10.10 -14.32
CA VAL A 50 -17.57 9.50 -13.98
C VAL A 50 -17.59 8.05 -14.43
N THR A 51 -16.71 7.70 -15.36
CA THR A 51 -16.63 6.35 -15.94
C THR A 51 -16.12 5.32 -14.95
N ALA A 52 -16.44 4.04 -15.17
CA ALA A 52 -15.85 2.94 -14.42
C ALA A 52 -14.30 2.99 -14.46
N GLY A 53 -13.65 2.60 -13.37
CA GLY A 53 -12.19 2.64 -13.23
C GLY A 53 -11.69 2.78 -11.80
N ILE A 54 -10.37 2.85 -11.63
CA ILE A 54 -9.70 3.07 -10.33
C ILE A 54 -9.35 4.55 -10.21
N TYR A 55 -9.74 5.14 -9.09
CA TYR A 55 -9.55 6.56 -8.81
C TYR A 55 -8.88 6.75 -7.46
N SER A 56 -7.92 7.66 -7.41
CA SER A 56 -7.44 8.21 -6.15
C SER A 56 -8.39 9.32 -5.69
N VAL A 57 -8.74 9.30 -4.41
CA VAL A 57 -9.66 10.29 -3.81
C VAL A 57 -8.86 11.27 -2.97
N GLU A 58 -8.98 12.54 -3.30
CA GLU A 58 -8.33 13.65 -2.60
C GLU A 58 -9.34 14.70 -2.16
N GLN A 59 -9.03 15.42 -1.09
CA GLN A 59 -9.81 16.58 -0.66
C GLN A 59 -8.98 17.85 -0.89
N PRO A 60 -9.21 18.61 -1.98
CA PRO A 60 -8.44 19.82 -2.25
C PRO A 60 -8.72 20.91 -1.22
N THR A 61 -9.98 21.34 -1.11
CA THR A 61 -10.45 22.35 -0.14
C THR A 61 -11.98 22.31 -0.03
N GLY A 62 -12.51 22.59 1.16
CA GLY A 62 -13.95 22.76 1.37
C GLY A 62 -14.72 21.44 1.35
N MET A 63 -15.88 21.45 0.69
CA MET A 63 -16.84 20.33 0.63
C MET A 63 -16.75 19.53 -0.68
N ASN A 64 -15.67 19.71 -1.45
CA ASN A 64 -15.47 19.02 -2.71
C ASN A 64 -14.52 17.83 -2.54
N LEU A 65 -14.78 16.76 -3.29
CA LEU A 65 -13.85 15.65 -3.47
C LEU A 65 -13.29 15.70 -4.89
N ARG A 66 -12.02 15.36 -5.02
CA ARG A 66 -11.31 15.27 -6.29
C ARG A 66 -10.98 13.82 -6.58
N LEU A 67 -11.50 13.32 -7.69
CA LEU A 67 -11.21 11.99 -8.22
C LEU A 67 -10.13 12.12 -9.28
N VAL A 68 -9.01 11.42 -9.09
CA VAL A 68 -7.90 11.37 -10.03
C VAL A 68 -7.81 9.95 -10.60
N ALA A 69 -8.11 9.80 -11.89
CA ALA A 69 -8.05 8.50 -12.55
C ALA A 69 -6.60 8.00 -12.62
N GLU A 70 -6.35 6.76 -12.20
CA GLU A 70 -5.00 6.18 -12.17
C GLU A 70 -4.34 6.14 -13.56
N LEU A 71 -5.14 5.84 -14.60
CA LEU A 71 -4.62 5.62 -15.96
C LEU A 71 -4.71 6.84 -16.88
N ALA A 72 -5.60 7.80 -16.60
CA ALA A 72 -6.01 8.78 -17.60
C ALA A 72 -5.52 10.21 -17.33
N LEU A 73 -4.88 10.48 -16.18
CA LEU A 73 -4.60 11.85 -15.69
C LEU A 73 -5.83 12.78 -15.71
N VAL A 74 -7.03 12.20 -15.80
CA VAL A 74 -8.30 12.93 -15.79
C VAL A 74 -8.67 13.17 -14.33
N THR A 75 -8.91 14.44 -14.03
CA THR A 75 -9.34 14.90 -12.72
C THR A 75 -10.78 15.35 -12.78
N ARG A 76 -11.59 14.90 -11.82
CA ARG A 76 -13.00 15.25 -11.67
C ARG A 76 -13.25 15.77 -10.27
N GLU A 77 -13.91 16.92 -10.15
CA GLU A 77 -14.35 17.44 -8.86
C GLU A 77 -15.84 17.18 -8.69
N ILE A 78 -16.20 16.61 -7.54
CA ILE A 78 -17.58 16.30 -7.18
C ILE A 78 -17.93 16.98 -5.86
N LEU A 79 -19.18 17.38 -5.72
CA LEU A 79 -19.73 17.94 -4.51
C LEU A 79 -19.98 16.81 -3.51
N ALA A 80 -19.54 17.00 -2.28
CA ALA A 80 -19.76 16.08 -1.17
C ALA A 80 -20.38 16.82 0.02
N THR A 81 -21.02 16.06 0.90
CA THR A 81 -21.54 16.55 2.16
C THR A 81 -20.62 16.11 3.29
N THR A 82 -20.29 17.02 4.21
CA THR A 82 -19.48 16.67 5.37
C THR A 82 -20.31 15.97 6.45
N PHE A 83 -19.70 15.00 7.12
CA PHE A 83 -20.19 14.35 8.33
C PHE A 83 -19.04 14.06 9.30
N THR A 84 -19.36 13.55 10.48
CA THR A 84 -18.36 13.14 11.49
C THR A 84 -18.47 11.65 11.77
N HIS A 85 -17.34 10.99 12.08
CA HIS A 85 -17.29 9.60 12.50
C HIS A 85 -16.47 9.43 13.78
N GLU A 86 -16.75 8.36 14.52
CA GLU A 86 -16.07 8.03 15.78
C GLU A 86 -14.90 7.06 15.59
N GLU A 87 -14.72 6.53 14.38
CA GLU A 87 -13.68 5.55 14.12
C GLU A 87 -12.27 6.17 14.16
N THR A 88 -11.36 5.46 14.81
CA THR A 88 -9.94 5.85 14.86
C THR A 88 -9.23 5.29 13.63
N LEU A 89 -8.89 6.17 12.68
CA LEU A 89 -8.16 5.81 11.47
C LEU A 89 -6.71 6.26 11.57
N THR A 90 -5.78 5.43 11.10
CA THR A 90 -4.35 5.78 11.02
C THR A 90 -3.99 6.46 9.69
N ALA A 91 -4.84 6.31 8.67
CA ALA A 91 -4.71 6.91 7.35
C ALA A 91 -6.12 7.18 6.77
N PRO A 92 -6.26 8.09 5.77
CA PRO A 92 -7.53 8.30 5.10
C PRO A 92 -8.05 7.03 4.42
N LEU A 93 -9.37 6.86 4.38
CA LEU A 93 -10.03 5.71 3.77
C LEU A 93 -11.10 6.17 2.77
N ALA A 94 -11.19 5.51 1.62
CA ALA A 94 -12.23 5.77 0.62
C ALA A 94 -12.93 4.47 0.23
N PHE A 95 -14.26 4.50 0.09
CA PHE A 95 -15.03 3.34 -0.36
C PHE A 95 -16.39 3.74 -0.94
N VAL A 96 -16.94 2.84 -1.76
CA VAL A 96 -18.27 2.99 -2.36
C VAL A 96 -19.27 2.10 -1.66
N VAL A 97 -20.42 2.66 -1.30
CA VAL A 97 -21.57 1.94 -0.76
C VAL A 97 -22.74 2.10 -1.71
N ARG A 98 -23.37 0.99 -2.10
CA ARG A 98 -24.61 1.01 -2.90
C ARG A 98 -25.80 0.80 -1.98
N GLU A 99 -26.79 1.67 -2.04
CA GLU A 99 -28.00 1.53 -1.25
C GLU A 99 -29.01 0.65 -1.98
N LYS A 100 -29.26 -0.57 -1.48
CA LYS A 100 -30.16 -1.53 -2.15
C LYS A 100 -31.63 -1.09 -2.16
N GLU A 101 -32.04 -0.28 -1.19
CA GLU A 101 -33.45 0.10 -0.99
C GLU A 101 -33.86 1.31 -1.83
N GLN A 102 -32.92 2.19 -2.20
CA GLN A 102 -33.18 3.45 -2.91
C GLN A 102 -32.70 3.44 -4.38
N GLY A 103 -32.85 2.28 -5.04
CA GLY A 103 -32.52 2.14 -6.46
C GLY A 103 -31.02 2.20 -6.74
N ASP A 104 -30.65 2.83 -7.85
CA ASP A 104 -29.26 2.93 -8.33
C ASP A 104 -28.43 4.00 -7.59
N THR A 105 -28.79 4.33 -6.34
CA THR A 105 -28.08 5.33 -5.53
C THR A 105 -26.76 4.77 -5.00
N VAL A 106 -25.70 5.56 -5.16
CA VAL A 106 -24.32 5.20 -4.82
C VAL A 106 -23.70 6.29 -3.96
N HIS A 107 -23.11 5.90 -2.84
CA HIS A 107 -22.40 6.79 -1.94
C HIS A 107 -20.90 6.55 -2.05
N LEU A 108 -20.15 7.60 -2.36
CA LEU A 108 -18.71 7.60 -2.22
C LEU A 108 -18.35 8.26 -0.89
N LEU A 109 -17.83 7.44 0.03
CA LEU A 109 -17.43 7.88 1.36
C LEU A 109 -15.92 8.06 1.41
N PHE A 110 -15.48 9.20 1.92
CA PHE A 110 -14.08 9.52 2.18
C PHE A 110 -13.93 9.93 3.65
N LEU A 111 -13.22 9.11 4.44
CA LEU A 111 -13.02 9.27 5.87
C LEU A 111 -11.60 9.74 6.17
N LEU A 112 -11.47 10.69 7.10
CA LEU A 112 -10.20 11.25 7.53
C LEU A 112 -9.83 10.81 8.96
N PRO A 113 -8.54 10.72 9.29
CA PRO A 113 -8.09 10.41 10.66
C PRO A 113 -8.58 11.37 11.75
N ASP A 114 -9.02 12.59 11.40
CA ASP A 114 -9.48 13.60 12.35
C ASP A 114 -10.97 13.46 12.72
N GLY A 115 -11.61 12.35 12.34
CA GLY A 115 -13.03 12.09 12.62
C GLY A 115 -13.98 12.81 11.67
N LYS A 116 -13.48 13.41 10.58
CA LYS A 116 -14.31 14.01 9.53
C LYS A 116 -14.50 13.05 8.37
N GLY A 117 -15.69 13.08 7.79
CA GLY A 117 -16.04 12.32 6.60
C GLY A 117 -16.69 13.19 5.54
N PHE A 118 -16.62 12.73 4.30
CA PHE A 118 -17.26 13.31 3.13
C PHE A 118 -18.11 12.24 2.45
N ASP A 119 -19.35 12.57 2.14
CA ASP A 119 -20.31 11.72 1.44
C ASP A 119 -20.71 12.38 0.13
N ALA A 120 -20.20 11.85 -0.97
CA ALA A 120 -20.63 12.22 -2.31
C ALA A 120 -21.70 11.24 -2.79
N VAL A 121 -22.91 11.74 -2.98
CA VAL A 121 -24.04 10.97 -3.50
C VAL A 121 -24.02 11.03 -5.02
N GLY A 122 -24.05 9.87 -5.66
CA GLY A 122 -24.20 9.70 -7.08
C GLY A 122 -25.25 8.66 -7.42
N GLN A 123 -25.51 8.49 -8.71
CA GLN A 123 -26.41 7.48 -9.26
C GLN A 123 -25.66 6.66 -10.29
N ALA A 124 -25.81 5.34 -10.26
CA ALA A 124 -25.32 4.53 -11.36
C ALA A 124 -26.13 4.83 -12.62
N ASP A 125 -25.47 4.84 -13.78
CA ASP A 125 -26.13 4.93 -15.08
C ASP A 125 -26.99 3.66 -15.30
N GLY A 126 -28.16 3.69 -14.68
CA GLY A 126 -29.24 2.74 -14.82
C GLY A 126 -30.39 3.47 -15.48
N VAL A 127 -30.99 2.81 -16.46
CA VAL A 127 -32.16 3.26 -17.20
C VAL A 127 -33.17 3.85 -16.21
N HIS A 128 -33.33 5.18 -16.22
CA HIS A 128 -34.38 5.84 -15.47
C HIS A 128 -35.71 5.30 -15.98
N THR A 129 -36.28 4.33 -15.26
CA THR A 129 -37.66 3.93 -15.41
C THR A 129 -38.48 5.16 -15.08
N ARG A 130 -39.06 5.79 -16.11
CA ARG A 130 -39.84 7.02 -16.01
C ARG A 130 -41.02 6.81 -15.05
N GLY A 131 -40.83 7.08 -13.77
CA GLY A 131 -41.91 7.08 -12.77
C GLY A 131 -41.45 6.67 -11.39
N GLY A 132 -41.13 7.63 -10.52
CA GLY A 132 -40.93 7.35 -9.10
C GLY A 132 -40.43 8.57 -8.32
N ASN A 133 -41.23 9.01 -7.36
CA ASN A 133 -41.01 10.17 -6.49
C ASN A 133 -39.60 10.24 -5.88
N VAL A 134 -38.97 11.41 -5.96
CA VAL A 134 -37.69 11.71 -5.29
C VAL A 134 -37.98 11.99 -3.81
N HIS A 135 -37.75 11.00 -2.94
CA HIS A 135 -37.81 11.20 -1.49
C HIS A 135 -36.42 11.54 -0.97
N PHE A 136 -36.24 12.78 -0.52
CA PHE A 136 -35.04 13.23 0.20
C PHE A 136 -35.02 12.62 1.61
N ARG A 137 -33.98 11.86 2.00
CA ARG A 137 -33.88 11.27 3.36
C ARG A 137 -32.49 11.33 4.03
N GLN A 138 -32.55 11.21 5.36
CA GLN A 138 -31.62 11.74 6.37
C GLN A 138 -30.37 10.88 6.70
N LYS A 139 -29.31 11.60 7.12
CA LYS A 139 -27.90 11.24 7.38
C LYS A 139 -27.56 10.17 8.45
N SER A 140 -28.46 9.30 8.92
CA SER A 140 -28.20 8.51 10.14
C SER A 140 -27.78 7.04 9.96
N GLN A 141 -27.41 6.58 8.76
CA GLN A 141 -27.24 5.13 8.51
C GLN A 141 -25.80 4.61 8.34
N TYR A 142 -24.77 5.46 8.38
CA TYR A 142 -23.41 4.99 8.06
C TYR A 142 -22.70 4.20 9.16
N THR A 143 -23.14 4.26 10.42
CA THR A 143 -22.46 3.60 11.54
C THR A 143 -22.37 2.08 11.40
N GLY A 144 -23.30 1.44 10.66
CA GLY A 144 -23.30 -0.01 10.49
C GLY A 144 -22.32 -0.55 9.44
N VAL A 145 -22.07 0.22 8.37
CA VAL A 145 -21.31 -0.26 7.20
C VAL A 145 -19.80 -0.26 7.49
N VAL A 146 -19.33 0.72 8.25
CA VAL A 146 -17.89 0.89 8.49
C VAL A 146 -17.34 -0.19 9.44
N MET A 147 -18.13 -0.64 10.43
CA MET A 147 -17.76 -1.77 11.29
C MET A 147 -17.61 -3.11 10.56
N GLN A 148 -18.26 -3.30 9.40
CA GLN A 148 -18.19 -4.56 8.66
C GLN A 148 -16.89 -4.70 7.86
N GLN A 149 -16.33 -3.60 7.35
CA GLN A 149 -15.11 -3.64 6.54
C GLN A 149 -13.86 -4.01 7.35
N SER A 150 -13.77 -3.54 8.59
CA SER A 150 -12.67 -3.90 9.50
C SER A 150 -12.56 -5.41 9.73
N ARG A 151 -13.70 -6.13 9.71
CA ARG A 151 -13.71 -7.60 9.83
C ARG A 151 -13.19 -8.29 8.56
N ILE A 152 -13.52 -7.77 7.39
CA ILE A 152 -13.11 -8.35 6.10
C ILE A 152 -11.58 -8.25 5.91
N GLN A 153 -10.95 -7.15 6.34
CA GLN A 153 -9.49 -7.02 6.26
C GLN A 153 -8.76 -8.02 7.17
N LEU A 154 -9.26 -8.21 8.40
CA LEU A 154 -8.71 -9.16 9.38
C LEU A 154 -8.75 -10.62 8.88
N ASP A 155 -9.85 -11.02 8.23
CA ASP A 155 -10.00 -12.38 7.70
C ASP A 155 -9.07 -12.62 6.50
N THR A 156 -8.90 -11.62 5.63
CA THR A 156 -8.01 -11.70 4.47
C THR A 156 -6.55 -11.85 4.91
N ASP A 157 -6.11 -11.06 5.90
CA ASP A 157 -4.76 -11.17 6.46
C ASP A 157 -4.52 -12.51 7.16
N ARG A 158 -5.53 -13.03 7.87
CA ARG A 158 -5.44 -14.35 8.51
C ARG A 158 -5.29 -15.46 7.48
N GLN A 159 -6.04 -15.40 6.38
CA GLN A 159 -5.95 -16.36 5.28
C GLN A 159 -4.60 -16.28 4.55
N ARG A 160 -4.07 -15.07 4.36
CA ARG A 160 -2.74 -14.86 3.77
C ARG A 160 -1.61 -15.37 4.67
N ARG A 161 -1.73 -15.23 5.99
CA ARG A 161 -0.78 -15.82 6.94
C ARG A 161 -0.86 -17.34 6.96
N ALA A 162 -2.05 -17.93 6.88
CA ALA A 162 -2.23 -19.38 6.85
C ALA A 162 -1.59 -20.01 5.60
N THR A 163 -1.75 -19.37 4.43
CA THR A 163 -1.11 -19.82 3.18
C THR A 163 0.40 -19.68 3.22
N MET A 164 0.93 -18.54 3.68
CA MET A 164 2.37 -18.36 3.86
C MET A 164 2.99 -19.38 4.82
N GLN A 165 2.30 -19.71 5.92
CA GLN A 165 2.80 -20.72 6.86
C GLN A 165 2.87 -22.12 6.23
N GLY A 166 1.90 -22.45 5.36
CA GLY A 166 1.92 -23.70 4.57
C GLY A 166 3.13 -23.76 3.64
N ASP A 167 3.43 -22.67 2.94
CA ASP A 167 4.59 -22.60 2.04
C ASP A 167 5.93 -22.69 2.78
N ILE A 168 6.03 -22.06 3.96
CA ILE A 168 7.23 -22.14 4.81
C ILE A 168 7.47 -23.59 5.25
N THR A 169 6.45 -24.25 5.80
CA THR A 169 6.57 -25.65 6.27
C THR A 169 6.88 -26.63 5.14
N LYS A 170 6.33 -26.39 3.94
CA LYS A 170 6.66 -27.17 2.74
C LYS A 170 8.14 -27.02 2.37
N ARG A 171 8.66 -25.79 2.32
CA ARG A 171 10.08 -25.53 2.00
C ARG A 171 11.02 -26.08 3.06
N GLU A 172 10.66 -26.00 4.34
CA GLU A 172 11.44 -26.61 5.42
C GLU A 172 11.55 -28.14 5.26
N LYS A 173 10.47 -28.80 4.81
CA LYS A 173 10.50 -30.25 4.53
C LYS A 173 11.39 -30.57 3.33
N GLU A 174 11.26 -29.82 2.23
CA GLU A 174 12.10 -29.99 1.03
C GLU A 174 13.60 -29.79 1.36
N LEU A 175 13.93 -28.81 2.20
CA LEU A 175 15.30 -28.58 2.67
C LEU A 175 15.85 -29.75 3.49
N LYS A 176 15.05 -30.34 4.37
CA LYS A 176 15.47 -31.52 5.16
C LYS A 176 15.68 -32.75 4.27
N GLU A 177 14.81 -32.99 3.28
CA GLU A 177 14.98 -34.08 2.32
C GLU A 177 16.25 -33.91 1.47
N LEU A 178 16.59 -32.68 1.07
CA LEU A 178 17.83 -32.39 0.36
C LEU A 178 19.07 -32.57 1.23
N GLN A 179 19.01 -32.18 2.50
CA GLN A 179 20.10 -32.40 3.45
C GLN A 179 20.37 -33.89 3.67
N GLN A 180 19.31 -34.69 3.87
CA GLN A 180 19.44 -36.14 4.02
C GLN A 180 20.05 -36.79 2.76
N LYS A 181 19.59 -36.42 1.56
CA LYS A 181 20.18 -36.91 0.31
C LYS A 181 21.66 -36.55 0.15
N ALA A 182 22.07 -35.38 0.63
CA ALA A 182 23.47 -34.96 0.60
C ALA A 182 24.33 -35.77 1.59
N GLU A 183 23.79 -36.10 2.76
CA GLU A 183 24.46 -36.94 3.77
C GLU A 183 24.61 -38.39 3.27
N GLU A 184 23.56 -38.97 2.69
CA GLU A 184 23.61 -40.29 2.03
C GLU A 184 24.62 -40.34 0.87
N ALA A 185 24.76 -39.24 0.11
CA ALA A 185 25.77 -39.14 -0.94
C ALA A 185 27.21 -39.03 -0.40
N SER A 186 27.39 -38.39 0.77
CA SER A 186 28.69 -38.24 1.42
C SER A 186 29.21 -39.53 2.04
N ASP A 187 28.33 -40.39 2.55
CA ASP A 187 28.70 -41.71 3.09
C ASP A 187 28.95 -42.76 1.98
N SER A 188 28.55 -42.47 0.74
CA SER A 188 28.90 -43.31 -0.42
C SER A 188 30.34 -43.01 -0.86
N ASP A 189 31.26 -43.72 -0.21
CA ASP A 189 32.72 -43.75 -0.37
C ASP A 189 33.16 -44.13 -1.81
N SER A 190 32.83 -43.27 -2.78
CA SER A 190 33.16 -43.40 -4.21
C SER A 190 34.07 -42.26 -4.71
N LEU A 191 34.61 -41.45 -3.79
CA LEU A 191 35.54 -40.36 -4.11
C LEU A 191 36.99 -40.82 -4.33
N SER A 192 37.31 -42.10 -4.19
CA SER A 192 38.65 -42.64 -4.53
C SER A 192 38.88 -42.91 -6.02
N VAL A 193 37.84 -42.83 -6.87
CA VAL A 193 37.96 -43.22 -8.30
C VAL A 193 38.11 -42.04 -9.26
N TYR A 194 37.72 -40.81 -8.90
CA TYR A 194 37.71 -39.69 -9.86
C TYR A 194 38.75 -38.59 -9.65
N LEU A 195 39.54 -38.59 -8.56
CA LEU A 195 40.64 -37.62 -8.42
C LEU A 195 41.90 -37.97 -9.25
N GLY A 196 41.91 -39.11 -9.95
CA GLY A 196 42.99 -39.51 -10.86
C GLY A 196 42.86 -38.99 -12.31
N ALA A 197 41.73 -38.36 -12.69
CA ALA A 197 41.46 -37.98 -14.08
C ALA A 197 41.66 -36.48 -14.40
N LEU A 198 41.97 -35.64 -13.40
CA LEU A 198 42.15 -34.19 -13.58
C LEU A 198 43.61 -33.72 -13.63
N PHE A 199 44.56 -34.62 -13.39
CA PHE A 199 46.01 -34.38 -13.58
C PHE A 199 46.58 -35.26 -14.69
N GLY A 200 45.85 -35.37 -15.81
CA GLY A 200 46.44 -35.81 -17.06
C GLY A 200 47.45 -34.76 -17.52
N ASP A 201 48.73 -35.05 -17.31
CA ASP A 201 49.85 -34.34 -17.91
C ASP A 201 49.68 -34.33 -19.43
N ASP A 202 49.28 -33.20 -19.99
CA ASP A 202 49.26 -32.94 -21.43
C ASP A 202 50.41 -31.97 -21.77
N PRO A 203 51.64 -32.47 -22.04
CA PRO A 203 52.75 -31.64 -22.43
C PRO A 203 52.63 -31.26 -23.91
N GLY A 204 51.82 -30.25 -24.19
CA GLY A 204 52.03 -29.42 -25.37
C GLY A 204 50.80 -29.20 -26.24
N ALA A 205 50.19 -28.02 -26.11
CA ALA A 205 49.66 -27.30 -27.26
C ALA A 205 49.40 -25.82 -26.91
N GLY A 206 50.08 -24.94 -27.63
CA GLY A 206 49.48 -23.72 -28.20
C GLY A 206 48.79 -22.76 -27.24
N THR A 207 49.55 -21.78 -26.75
CA THR A 207 49.03 -20.55 -26.18
C THR A 207 48.16 -19.78 -27.19
N THR A 208 46.83 -19.87 -27.08
CA THR A 208 45.93 -18.83 -27.59
C THR A 208 44.99 -18.40 -26.48
N LYS A 209 45.37 -17.30 -25.81
CA LYS A 209 44.59 -16.60 -24.79
C LYS A 209 43.26 -16.10 -25.38
N PRO A 210 42.09 -16.58 -24.92
CA PRO A 210 40.86 -15.84 -25.18
C PRO A 210 40.84 -14.59 -24.30
N LYS A 211 40.84 -13.41 -24.93
CA LYS A 211 40.49 -12.15 -24.27
C LYS A 211 39.02 -12.19 -23.86
N MET A 212 38.72 -12.79 -22.71
CA MET A 212 37.46 -12.55 -22.02
C MET A 212 37.50 -11.13 -21.48
N LYS A 213 36.80 -10.21 -22.16
CA LYS A 213 36.38 -8.95 -21.55
C LYS A 213 35.40 -9.32 -20.45
N LEU A 214 35.88 -9.37 -19.21
CA LEU A 214 35.01 -9.26 -18.05
C LEU A 214 34.27 -7.92 -18.17
N GLN A 215 33.02 -7.95 -18.63
CA GLN A 215 32.09 -6.89 -18.30
C GLN A 215 31.92 -6.94 -16.79
N ARG A 216 32.48 -5.93 -16.11
CA ARG A 216 32.28 -5.69 -14.69
C ARG A 216 30.79 -5.66 -14.43
N CYS A 217 30.33 -6.65 -13.68
CA CYS A 217 28.99 -6.76 -13.17
C CYS A 217 28.72 -5.55 -12.26
N ASP A 218 27.76 -4.70 -12.63
CA ASP A 218 27.36 -3.49 -11.89
C ASP A 218 26.64 -3.79 -10.55
N ILE A 219 26.64 -5.06 -10.11
CA ILE A 219 25.95 -5.50 -8.89
C ILE A 219 26.65 -5.00 -7.60
N CYS A 220 27.90 -4.55 -7.65
CA CYS A 220 28.61 -4.11 -6.44
C CYS A 220 28.26 -2.69 -5.95
N LYS A 221 27.39 -1.92 -6.61
CA LYS A 221 27.09 -0.53 -6.17
C LYS A 221 25.99 -0.39 -5.11
N VAL A 222 25.29 -1.46 -4.74
CA VAL A 222 24.13 -1.34 -3.82
C VAL A 222 24.50 -1.51 -2.33
N LEU A 223 25.70 -1.99 -1.99
CA LEU A 223 26.07 -2.30 -0.60
C LEU A 223 26.94 -1.26 0.13
N GLN A 224 27.19 -0.07 -0.45
CA GLN A 224 27.97 0.99 0.21
C GLN A 224 27.15 2.19 0.72
N LYS A 225 25.82 2.05 0.84
CA LYS A 225 24.94 3.11 1.39
C LYS A 225 24.04 2.62 2.54
N ARG A 226 24.57 1.79 3.42
CA ARG A 226 24.04 1.57 4.77
C ARG A 226 25.13 1.75 5.80
#